data_AF-A0A5B2YTD8-F1
#
_entry.id   AF-A0A5B2YTD8-F1
#
_cell.length_a   1.000
_cell.length_b   1.000
_cell.length_c   1.000
_cell.angle_alpha   90.00
_cell.angle_beta   90.00
_cell.angle_gamma   90.00
#
_symmetry.space_group_name_H-M   'P 1'
#
loop_
_entity.id
_entity.type
_entity.pdbx_description
1 polymer ?
#
loop_
_entity_poly.entity_id
_entity_poly.type
_entity_poly.pdbx_seq_one_letter_code
_entity_poly.pdbx_strand_id
1 'polypeptide(L)'
;MKKVFILLLSSLLVLAACGKNYEISDITNKFKKEGLSVENLRKMEREDFGMAPMKTENAKIFTVSDGKNARILKFKNEDDLKEMKKYYEELGKSSAAFYSHVYTKDKFLIQMNGDIDDHVFEKYKKAMNEALD
;
A
#
# COMPACT_ATOMS: atom_id res chain seq x y z
N MET A 1 42.46 -43.68 19.58
CA MET A 1 42.41 -42.59 18.58
C MET A 1 41.01 -42.56 17.99
N LYS A 2 40.33 -41.39 18.08
CA LYS A 2 39.27 -40.85 17.19
C LYS A 2 38.15 -41.83 16.77
N LYS A 3 36.85 -41.56 16.99
CA LYS A 3 36.14 -40.31 16.68
C LYS A 3 34.88 -40.21 17.56
N VAL A 4 34.73 -39.07 18.24
CA VAL A 4 33.55 -38.69 19.02
C VAL A 4 32.41 -38.37 18.04
N PHE A 5 31.26 -39.00 18.26
CA PHE A 5 29.99 -38.64 17.64
C PHE A 5 29.58 -37.24 18.12
N ILE A 6 29.62 -36.25 17.22
CA ILE A 6 29.07 -34.92 17.50
C ILE A 6 27.76 -34.82 16.70
N LEU A 7 26.66 -35.07 17.41
CA LEU A 7 25.31 -34.67 17.00
C LEU A 7 25.25 -33.14 17.06
N LEU A 8 25.39 -32.47 15.92
CA LEU A 8 25.19 -31.02 15.80
C LEU A 8 23.70 -30.74 15.63
N LEU A 9 23.06 -30.58 16.78
CA LEU A 9 21.76 -29.93 16.95
C LEU A 9 21.89 -28.46 16.52
N SER A 10 21.75 -28.15 15.23
CA SER A 10 21.69 -26.77 14.75
C SER A 10 20.24 -26.40 14.45
N SER A 11 19.61 -25.88 15.51
CA SER A 11 18.51 -24.91 15.52
C SER A 11 17.79 -24.66 14.19
N LEU A 12 16.59 -25.23 14.06
CA LEU A 12 15.54 -24.72 13.20
C LEU A 12 15.19 -23.30 13.67
N LEU A 13 15.79 -22.28 13.05
CA LEU A 13 15.31 -20.90 13.13
C LEU A 13 14.00 -20.84 12.33
N VAL A 14 12.91 -21.29 12.95
CA VAL A 14 11.57 -20.88 12.52
C VAL A 14 11.46 -19.42 12.95
N LEU A 15 11.93 -18.51 12.10
CA LEU A 15 11.48 -17.13 12.09
C LEU A 15 9.98 -17.23 11.82
N ALA A 16 9.19 -17.38 12.89
CA ALA A 16 7.79 -17.04 12.85
C ALA A 16 7.76 -15.55 12.57
N ALA A 17 7.75 -15.19 11.29
CA ALA A 17 7.30 -13.90 10.82
C ALA A 17 5.81 -13.83 11.20
N CYS A 18 5.55 -13.58 12.48
CA CYS A 18 4.27 -13.14 13.00
C CYS A 18 4.07 -11.71 12.47
N GLY A 19 3.95 -11.57 11.17
CA GLY A 19 3.54 -10.33 10.55
C GLY A 19 2.11 -10.08 10.99
N LYS A 20 1.87 -8.93 11.64
CA LYS A 20 0.51 -8.45 11.88
C LYS A 20 -0.21 -8.43 10.52
N ASN A 21 -1.36 -9.09 10.42
CA ASN A 21 -2.18 -9.02 9.21
C ASN A 21 -2.98 -7.73 9.26
N TYR A 22 -2.39 -6.64 8.77
CA TYR A 22 -3.06 -5.35 8.66
C TYR A 22 -4.14 -5.39 7.59
N GLU A 23 -5.19 -4.61 7.80
CA GLU A 23 -6.26 -4.35 6.85
C GLU A 23 -6.28 -2.88 6.42
N ILE A 24 -6.92 -2.58 5.29
CA ILE A 24 -7.09 -1.20 4.82
C ILE A 24 -7.77 -0.31 5.90
N SER A 25 -8.63 -0.88 6.75
CA SER A 25 -9.26 -0.16 7.86
C SER A 25 -8.24 0.38 8.86
N ASP A 26 -7.15 -0.32 9.13
CA ASP A 26 -6.14 0.12 10.12
C ASP A 26 -5.48 1.42 9.65
N ILE A 27 -5.14 1.47 8.35
CA ILE A 27 -4.53 2.64 7.71
C ILE A 27 -5.54 3.80 7.63
N THR A 28 -6.75 3.56 7.13
CA THR A 28 -7.76 4.63 7.00
C THR A 28 -8.24 5.16 8.35
N ASN A 29 -8.27 4.34 9.41
CA ASN A 29 -8.56 4.81 10.76
C ASN A 29 -7.43 5.68 11.30
N LYS A 30 -6.17 5.33 11.01
CA LYS A 30 -5.01 6.17 11.34
C LYS A 30 -5.08 7.51 10.61
N PHE A 31 -5.42 7.54 9.32
CA PHE A 31 -5.64 8.80 8.59
C PHE A 31 -6.66 9.70 9.30
N LYS A 32 -7.84 9.15 9.64
CA LYS A 32 -8.87 9.90 10.37
C LYS A 32 -8.39 10.40 11.74
N LYS A 33 -7.63 9.58 12.48
CA LYS A 33 -7.06 9.94 13.78
C LYS A 33 -6.06 11.10 13.69
N GLU A 34 -5.29 11.16 12.61
CA GLU A 34 -4.37 12.27 12.30
C GLU A 34 -5.07 13.50 11.69
N GLY A 35 -6.41 13.50 11.64
CA GLY A 35 -7.20 14.60 11.08
C GLY A 35 -7.16 14.69 9.55
N LEU A 36 -6.74 13.63 8.86
CA LEU A 36 -6.72 13.57 7.40
C LEU A 36 -8.10 13.16 6.86
N SER A 37 -8.50 13.77 5.75
CA SER A 37 -9.78 13.51 5.10
C SER A 37 -9.84 12.09 4.54
N VAL A 38 -10.94 11.39 4.84
CA VAL A 38 -11.25 10.06 4.29
C VAL A 38 -12.76 10.00 4.06
N GLU A 39 -13.23 10.84 3.15
CA GLU A 39 -14.64 10.97 2.82
C GLU A 39 -15.09 9.94 1.78
N ASN A 40 -16.38 9.59 1.79
CA ASN A 40 -16.98 8.67 0.80
C ASN A 40 -16.23 7.33 0.63
N LEU A 41 -15.57 6.86 1.70
CA LEU A 41 -14.79 5.64 1.68
C LEU A 41 -15.65 4.45 1.25
N ARG A 42 -15.29 3.82 0.14
CA ARG A 42 -15.97 2.63 -0.38
C ARG A 42 -15.00 1.66 -1.01
N LYS A 43 -15.47 0.44 -1.24
CA LYS A 43 -14.76 -0.55 -2.05
C LYS A 43 -14.67 -0.04 -3.50
N MET A 44 -13.53 -0.32 -4.15
CA MET A 44 -13.38 -0.08 -5.58
C MET A 44 -14.12 -1.14 -6.38
N GLU A 45 -14.85 -0.69 -7.39
CA GLU A 45 -15.48 -1.50 -8.43
C GLU A 45 -14.58 -1.50 -9.68
N ARG A 46 -14.93 -2.31 -10.69
CA ARG A 46 -14.13 -2.48 -11.91
C ARG A 46 -13.83 -1.14 -12.60
N GLU A 47 -14.81 -0.25 -12.63
CA GLU A 47 -14.74 1.05 -13.28
C GLU A 47 -13.71 1.97 -12.60
N ASP A 48 -13.47 1.80 -11.29
CA ASP A 48 -12.52 2.62 -10.53
C ASP A 48 -11.05 2.30 -10.85
N PHE A 49 -10.78 1.10 -11.36
CA PHE A 49 -9.45 0.69 -11.82
C PHE A 49 -9.13 1.26 -13.20
N GLY A 50 -10.14 1.61 -14.00
CA GLY A 50 -9.96 2.03 -15.39
C GLY A 50 -9.20 0.96 -16.18
N MET A 51 -8.00 1.32 -16.65
CA MET A 51 -7.11 0.40 -17.39
C MET A 51 -6.08 -0.32 -16.50
N ALA A 52 -6.10 -0.10 -15.18
CA ALA A 52 -5.13 -0.70 -14.27
C ALA A 52 -5.38 -2.21 -14.07
N PRO A 53 -4.34 -3.03 -13.82
CA PRO A 53 -4.50 -4.46 -13.54
C PRO A 53 -5.34 -4.73 -12.27
N MET A 54 -6.40 -5.53 -12.35
CA MET A 54 -7.22 -5.91 -11.18
C MET A 54 -6.62 -7.08 -10.38
N LYS A 55 -5.39 -6.92 -9.88
CA LYS A 55 -4.64 -7.96 -9.15
C LYS A 55 -4.57 -7.76 -7.63
N THR A 56 -5.39 -6.87 -7.08
CA THR A 56 -5.41 -6.56 -5.65
C THR A 56 -6.19 -7.58 -4.85
N GLU A 57 -5.78 -7.83 -3.60
CA GLU A 57 -6.57 -8.56 -2.62
C GLU A 57 -7.80 -7.76 -2.16
N ASN A 58 -7.58 -6.48 -1.91
CA ASN A 58 -8.61 -5.53 -1.49
C ASN A 58 -8.23 -4.13 -1.97
N ALA A 59 -9.21 -3.31 -2.32
CA ALA A 59 -8.97 -1.96 -2.80
C ALA A 59 -10.13 -1.04 -2.40
N LYS A 60 -9.80 0.15 -1.89
CA LYS A 60 -10.77 1.17 -1.53
C LYS A 60 -10.40 2.51 -2.13
N ILE A 61 -11.42 3.31 -2.41
CA ILE A 61 -11.31 4.68 -2.87
C ILE A 61 -12.01 5.60 -1.87
N PHE A 62 -11.44 6.79 -1.67
CA PHE A 62 -12.01 7.84 -0.82
C PHE A 62 -11.64 9.22 -1.35
N THR A 63 -12.43 10.23 -0.98
CA THR A 63 -12.19 11.63 -1.32
C THR A 63 -11.28 12.28 -0.29
N VAL A 64 -10.29 13.02 -0.79
CA VAL A 64 -9.31 13.79 0.00
C VAL A 64 -9.75 15.25 0.11
N SER A 65 -10.06 15.87 -1.03
CA SER A 65 -10.47 17.29 -1.13
C SER A 65 -11.05 17.59 -2.52
N ASP A 66 -12.08 18.42 -2.64
CA ASP A 66 -12.56 18.97 -3.92
C ASP A 66 -12.73 17.94 -5.06
N GLY A 67 -13.25 16.75 -4.74
CA GLY A 67 -13.43 15.66 -5.71
C GLY A 67 -12.15 14.91 -6.09
N LYS A 68 -10.99 15.31 -5.58
CA LYS A 68 -9.72 14.59 -5.70
C LYS A 68 -9.72 13.41 -4.76
N ASN A 69 -9.32 12.26 -5.28
CA ASN A 69 -9.43 10.98 -4.60
C ASN A 69 -8.07 10.37 -4.30
N ALA A 70 -8.09 9.49 -3.30
CA ALA A 70 -7.05 8.54 -3.01
C ALA A 70 -7.59 7.11 -3.19
N ARG A 71 -6.72 6.22 -3.64
CA ARG A 71 -6.93 4.78 -3.66
C ARG A 71 -5.94 4.14 -2.71
N ILE A 72 -6.41 3.17 -1.93
CA ILE A 72 -5.55 2.32 -1.10
C ILE A 72 -5.81 0.86 -1.45
N LEU A 73 -4.72 0.14 -1.77
CA LEU A 73 -4.74 -1.18 -2.36
C LEU A 73 -3.88 -2.11 -1.52
N LYS A 74 -4.42 -3.29 -1.18
CA LYS A 74 -3.74 -4.39 -0.47
C LYS A 74 -3.45 -5.50 -1.47
N PHE A 75 -2.27 -6.10 -1.39
CA PHE A 75 -1.82 -7.15 -2.30
C PHE A 75 -1.47 -8.43 -1.55
N LYS A 76 -1.67 -9.58 -2.20
CA LYS A 76 -1.28 -10.88 -1.64
C LYS A 76 0.24 -11.09 -1.72
N ASN A 77 0.85 -10.64 -2.80
CA ASN A 77 2.27 -10.81 -3.12
C ASN A 77 2.90 -9.48 -3.57
N GLU A 78 4.23 -9.45 -3.53
CA GLU A 78 5.04 -8.27 -3.83
C GLU A 78 5.10 -7.94 -5.32
N ASP A 79 5.01 -8.94 -6.21
CA ASP A 79 5.10 -8.75 -7.65
C ASP A 79 3.89 -7.97 -8.19
N ASP A 80 2.68 -8.31 -7.74
CA ASP A 80 1.46 -7.59 -8.10
C ASP A 80 1.50 -6.12 -7.60
N LEU A 81 2.08 -5.90 -6.41
CA LEU A 81 2.27 -4.55 -5.87
C LEU A 81 3.25 -3.74 -6.72
N LYS A 82 4.39 -4.34 -7.10
CA LYS A 82 5.40 -3.70 -7.95
C LYS A 82 4.85 -3.40 -9.34
N GLU A 83 4.07 -4.32 -9.92
CA GLU A 83 3.40 -4.12 -11.21
C GLU A 83 2.43 -2.93 -11.15
N MET A 84 1.60 -2.85 -10.12
CA MET A 84 0.66 -1.72 -9.95
C MET A 84 1.38 -0.40 -9.72
N LYS A 85 2.44 -0.37 -8.89
CA LYS A 85 3.27 0.82 -8.69
C LYS A 85 3.85 1.31 -10.02
N LYS A 86 4.46 0.40 -10.77
CA LYS A 86 5.03 0.71 -12.09
C LYS A 86 3.97 1.22 -13.05
N TYR A 87 2.78 0.64 -13.06
CA TYR A 87 1.68 1.09 -13.91
C TYR A 87 1.38 2.58 -13.70
N TYR A 88 1.16 3.02 -12.46
CA TYR A 88 0.88 4.43 -12.17
C TYR A 88 2.06 5.36 -12.47
N GLU A 89 3.28 4.94 -12.15
CA GLU A 89 4.50 5.73 -12.42
C GLU A 89 4.73 5.92 -13.93
N GLU A 90 4.57 4.87 -14.75
CA GLU A 90 4.72 4.95 -16.20
C GLU A 90 3.56 5.71 -16.85
N LEU A 91 2.33 5.57 -16.33
CA LEU A 91 1.19 6.32 -16.83
C LEU A 91 1.42 7.83 -16.69
N GLY A 92 1.98 8.29 -15.56
CA GLY A 92 2.34 9.69 -15.34
C GLY A 92 3.43 10.23 -16.28
N LYS A 93 4.31 9.37 -16.81
CA LYS A 93 5.34 9.77 -17.79
C LYS A 93 4.76 10.02 -19.19
N SER A 94 3.60 9.44 -19.50
CA SER A 94 2.95 9.63 -20.80
C SER A 94 2.36 11.04 -20.96
N SER A 95 1.89 11.64 -19.87
CA SER A 95 1.37 13.01 -19.82
C SER A 95 1.22 13.48 -18.38
N ALA A 96 1.48 14.77 -18.14
CA ALA A 96 1.23 15.41 -16.85
C ALA A 96 -0.24 15.26 -16.39
N ALA A 97 -1.19 15.16 -17.33
CA ALA A 97 -2.60 14.94 -17.01
C ALA A 97 -2.89 13.59 -16.33
N PHE A 98 -2.00 12.61 -16.46
CA PHE A 98 -2.11 11.30 -15.82
C PHE A 98 -1.13 11.11 -14.67
N TYR A 99 -0.40 12.17 -14.29
CA TYR A 99 0.46 12.11 -13.12
C TYR A 99 -0.35 11.75 -11.86
N SER A 100 0.25 10.92 -11.02
CA SER A 100 -0.31 10.54 -9.74
C SER A 100 0.79 10.41 -8.70
N HIS A 101 0.43 10.71 -7.47
CA HIS A 101 1.23 10.43 -6.29
C HIS A 101 1.13 8.94 -5.97
N VAL A 102 2.25 8.26 -5.76
CA VAL A 102 2.29 6.82 -5.50
C VAL A 102 3.28 6.51 -4.39
N TYR A 103 2.86 5.72 -3.41
CA TYR A 103 3.73 5.22 -2.35
C TYR A 103 3.36 3.80 -1.94
N THR A 104 4.36 3.02 -1.55
CA THR A 104 4.19 1.63 -1.10
C THR A 104 4.89 1.40 0.23
N LYS A 105 4.24 0.64 1.11
CA LYS A 105 4.80 0.13 2.37
C LYS A 105 4.21 -1.26 2.61
N ASP A 106 5.07 -2.23 2.88
CA ASP A 106 4.73 -3.65 3.01
C ASP A 106 3.87 -4.15 1.84
N LYS A 107 2.64 -4.61 2.11
CA LYS A 107 1.69 -5.14 1.12
C LYS A 107 0.71 -4.09 0.60
N PHE A 108 0.95 -2.81 0.88
CA PHE A 108 0.01 -1.74 0.58
C PHE A 108 0.57 -0.71 -0.38
N LEU A 109 -0.30 -0.20 -1.24
CA LEU A 109 -0.05 0.93 -2.12
C LEU A 109 -1.09 2.01 -1.85
N ILE A 110 -0.66 3.25 -1.72
CA ILE A 110 -1.53 4.42 -1.83
C ILE A 110 -1.24 5.15 -3.13
N GLN A 111 -2.30 5.47 -3.88
CA GLN A 111 -2.26 6.30 -5.07
C GLN A 111 -3.19 7.50 -4.85
N MET A 112 -2.74 8.69 -5.20
CA MET A 112 -3.51 9.94 -5.07
C MET A 112 -3.47 10.72 -6.38
N ASN A 113 -4.56 11.44 -6.71
CA ASN A 113 -4.57 12.31 -7.89
C ASN A 113 -3.37 13.28 -7.85
N GLY A 114 -2.73 13.51 -9.00
CA GLY A 114 -1.47 14.27 -9.08
C GLY A 114 -1.59 15.77 -8.82
N ASP A 115 -2.82 16.30 -8.79
CA ASP A 115 -3.12 17.70 -8.46
C ASP A 115 -3.34 17.92 -6.96
N ILE A 116 -3.14 16.88 -6.13
CA ILE A 116 -3.03 17.02 -4.68
C ILE A 116 -1.61 17.53 -4.36
N ASP A 117 -1.52 18.49 -3.44
CA ASP A 117 -0.26 19.08 -3.00
C ASP A 117 0.66 18.04 -2.32
N ASP A 118 1.96 18.11 -2.61
CA ASP A 118 2.97 17.19 -2.08
C ASP A 118 2.97 17.15 -0.54
N HIS A 119 2.79 18.29 0.14
CA HIS A 119 2.72 18.34 1.59
C HIS A 119 1.49 17.64 2.15
N VAL A 120 0.39 17.60 1.39
CA VAL A 120 -0.79 16.80 1.74
C VAL A 120 -0.47 15.32 1.57
N PHE A 121 0.11 14.93 0.43
CA PHE A 121 0.48 13.53 0.17
C PHE A 121 1.47 12.98 1.21
N GLU A 122 2.49 13.75 1.61
CA GLU A 122 3.45 13.33 2.62
C GLU A 122 2.81 13.06 3.99
N LYS A 123 1.73 13.77 4.35
CA LYS A 123 0.98 13.47 5.59
C LYS A 123 0.33 12.08 5.53
N TYR A 124 -0.25 11.70 4.39
CA TYR A 124 -0.81 10.36 4.20
C TYR A 124 0.28 9.30 4.23
N LYS A 125 1.44 9.54 3.59
CA LYS A 125 2.58 8.62 3.66
C LYS A 125 3.06 8.39 5.10
N LYS A 126 3.24 9.48 5.87
CA LYS A 126 3.63 9.41 7.27
C LYS A 126 2.63 8.60 8.10
N ALA A 127 1.34 8.93 7.98
CA ALA A 127 0.29 8.23 8.70
C ALA A 127 0.18 6.74 8.29
N MET A 128 0.43 6.41 7.02
CA MET A 128 0.45 5.03 6.53
C MET A 128 1.61 4.24 7.12
N ASN A 129 2.80 4.84 7.22
CA ASN A 129 3.95 4.20 7.87
C ASN A 129 3.66 3.92 9.35
N GLU A 130 3.17 4.91 10.08
CA GLU A 130 2.83 4.76 11.50
C GLU A 130 1.70 3.76 11.76
N ALA A 131 0.82 3.51 10.78
CA ALA A 131 -0.21 2.47 10.88
C ALA A 131 0.36 1.05 10.73
N LEU A 132 1.48 0.90 10.01
CA LEU A 132 2.04 -0.38 9.61
C LEU A 132 3.28 -0.80 10.43
N ASP A 133 3.83 0.11 11.25
CA ASP A 133 4.91 -0.19 12.20
C ASP A 133 4.44 -1.06 13.40
#